data_AF-A0A2V5KX92-F1
#
_entry.id   AF-A0A2V5KX92-F1
#
_cell.length_a   1.000
_cell.length_b   1.000
_cell.length_c   1.000
_cell.angle_alpha   90.00
_cell.angle_beta   90.00
_cell.angle_gamma   90.00
#
_symmetry.space_group_name_H-M   'P 1'
#
loop_
_entity.id
_entity.type
_entity.pdbx_description
1 polymer ?
#
loop_
_entity_poly.entity_id
_entity_poly.type
_entity_poly.pdbx_seq_one_letter_code
_entity_poly.pdbx_strand_id
1 'polypeptide(L)'
;MKTITISLKTTVLVSAAVFVSAACALATGFDWENLQSDIHGVAELTDQNVVNPWGIAHSASETIYVVNNGTGVATEYFEDGTPAPSFANPHIIMIPRSAGNTEGANPTGVVWNSTPSFGVSNGTNTLPAKLIFVSEDGMISGWNPNLNNTHAFRAVDRGAAGAIFKGVAIGVANNHNFIYATNFHAGTVETYNETFVRQTTGFPFADPNIPAGYAPFGIRNFNGNVVVTYAKQDAAREDDVPCPGCGFVDVFNTHGQLLRRLVSHGNLNAPWGLEIANGQLWVGNFGDGRINVYNPGNGSFIGRPRDVFGIPLQFDGLWGLFEDDGFVYFTAGIADEDHGMFGAIFCN
;
A
#
# COMPACT_ATOMS: atom_id res chain seq x y z
N MET A 1 40.97 -48.67 -41.39
CA MET A 1 40.71 -47.22 -41.28
C MET A 1 39.70 -47.02 -40.17
N LYS A 2 40.15 -46.42 -39.06
CA LYS A 2 39.45 -45.82 -37.90
C LYS A 2 38.06 -46.33 -37.48
N THR A 3 38.04 -46.94 -36.29
CA THR A 3 36.95 -46.95 -35.29
C THR A 3 36.52 -45.52 -34.93
N ILE A 4 35.21 -45.24 -34.89
CA ILE A 4 34.65 -44.18 -34.03
C ILE A 4 33.30 -44.68 -33.46
N THR A 5 33.33 -44.98 -32.17
CA THR A 5 32.17 -45.18 -31.30
C THR A 5 31.68 -43.81 -30.87
N ILE A 6 30.44 -43.41 -31.18
CA ILE A 6 29.85 -42.18 -30.63
C ILE A 6 28.90 -42.58 -29.49
N SER A 7 29.39 -42.35 -28.27
CA SER A 7 28.60 -42.43 -27.04
C SER A 7 27.64 -41.24 -26.98
N LEU A 8 26.35 -41.51 -26.92
CA LEU A 8 25.32 -40.52 -26.66
C LEU A 8 25.29 -40.27 -25.14
N LYS A 9 25.91 -39.17 -24.68
CA LYS A 9 25.78 -38.71 -23.30
C LYS A 9 24.50 -37.88 -23.17
N THR A 10 23.45 -38.49 -22.64
CA THR A 10 22.26 -37.80 -22.16
C THR A 10 22.66 -36.94 -20.96
N THR A 11 22.73 -35.62 -21.15
CA THR A 11 22.93 -34.68 -20.05
C THR A 11 21.54 -34.25 -19.58
N VAL A 12 21.11 -34.79 -18.44
CA VAL A 12 19.93 -34.30 -17.73
C VAL A 12 20.35 -32.99 -17.05
N LEU A 13 19.92 -31.85 -17.58
CA LEU A 13 19.92 -30.61 -16.81
C LEU A 13 18.82 -30.74 -15.76
N VAL A 14 19.23 -31.02 -14.52
CA VAL A 14 18.38 -30.79 -13.36
C VAL A 14 18.45 -29.29 -13.08
N SER A 15 17.44 -28.55 -13.51
CA SER A 15 17.23 -27.18 -13.03
C SER A 15 16.94 -27.27 -11.53
N ALA A 16 17.90 -26.88 -10.71
CA ALA A 16 17.67 -26.63 -9.30
C ALA A 16 16.86 -25.33 -9.20
N ALA A 17 15.53 -25.45 -9.17
CA ALA A 17 14.69 -24.40 -8.61
C ALA A 17 14.99 -24.36 -7.11
N VAL A 18 15.78 -23.38 -6.69
CA VAL A 18 15.99 -23.10 -5.27
C VAL A 18 14.71 -22.40 -4.80
N PHE A 19 13.86 -23.15 -4.09
CA PHE A 19 12.81 -22.56 -3.28
C PHE A 19 13.49 -21.82 -2.11
N VAL A 20 13.48 -20.49 -2.14
CA VAL A 20 13.93 -19.65 -1.02
C VAL A 20 12.73 -19.30 -0.14
N SER A 21 12.01 -20.32 0.37
CA SER A 21 10.98 -20.08 1.39
C SER A 21 11.49 -20.55 2.75
N ALA A 22 12.47 -19.80 3.32
CA ALA A 22 12.93 -19.89 4.72
C ALA A 22 14.09 -18.92 5.08
N ALA A 23 14.73 -18.25 4.11
CA ALA A 23 16.01 -17.56 4.35
C ALA A 23 15.92 -16.37 5.33
N CYS A 24 14.80 -15.65 5.34
CA CYS A 24 14.70 -14.39 6.07
C CYS A 24 14.55 -14.57 7.60
N ALA A 25 14.13 -15.75 8.07
CA ALA A 25 14.00 -16.04 9.50
C ALA A 25 15.36 -16.15 10.24
N LEU A 26 16.47 -16.26 9.52
CA LEU A 26 17.83 -16.38 10.05
C LEU A 26 18.77 -15.26 9.60
N ALA A 27 18.28 -14.28 8.83
CA ALA A 27 19.13 -13.22 8.27
C ALA A 27 19.69 -12.31 9.37
N THR A 28 20.97 -11.96 9.25
CA THR A 28 21.66 -11.06 10.17
C THR A 28 21.56 -9.58 9.75
N GLY A 29 21.02 -9.32 8.56
CA GLY A 29 20.80 -7.98 8.00
C GLY A 29 19.89 -8.03 6.78
N PHE A 30 19.38 -6.87 6.39
CA PHE A 30 18.60 -6.65 5.18
C PHE A 30 19.45 -5.93 4.14
N ASP A 31 19.08 -6.06 2.88
CA ASP A 31 19.52 -5.19 1.80
C ASP A 31 18.29 -4.56 1.13
N TRP A 32 18.50 -3.58 0.28
CA TRP A 32 17.41 -2.97 -0.48
C TRP A 32 17.85 -2.56 -1.87
N GLU A 33 16.87 -2.45 -2.75
CA GLU A 33 17.05 -1.98 -4.11
C GLU A 33 16.02 -0.90 -4.43
N ASN A 34 16.50 0.17 -5.04
CA ASN A 34 15.64 1.22 -5.57
C ASN A 34 15.27 0.81 -7.00
N LEU A 35 14.06 0.30 -7.20
CA LEU A 35 13.62 -0.27 -8.46
C LEU A 35 13.25 0.80 -9.48
N GLN A 36 12.42 1.77 -9.08
CA GLN A 36 11.93 2.84 -9.94
C GLN A 36 11.97 4.20 -9.23
N SER A 37 12.30 5.25 -9.99
CA SER A 37 12.15 6.65 -9.59
C SER A 37 11.90 7.50 -10.82
N ASP A 38 11.24 8.63 -10.67
CA ASP A 38 11.11 9.63 -11.73
C ASP A 38 12.42 10.42 -11.96
N ILE A 39 13.38 10.33 -11.03
CA ILE A 39 14.69 10.96 -11.13
C ILE A 39 15.71 10.00 -11.74
N HIS A 40 16.32 10.42 -12.86
CA HIS A 40 17.36 9.64 -13.54
C HIS A 40 18.56 9.36 -12.63
N GLY A 41 18.87 8.09 -12.42
CA GLY A 41 20.02 7.62 -11.64
C GLY A 41 19.81 7.51 -10.13
N VAL A 42 18.58 7.74 -9.63
CA VAL A 42 18.21 7.51 -8.22
C VAL A 42 17.77 6.06 -7.96
N ALA A 43 17.24 5.41 -8.99
CA ALA A 43 16.84 4.00 -9.01
C ALA A 43 17.45 3.28 -10.22
N GLU A 44 17.34 1.95 -10.27
CA GLU A 44 17.80 1.13 -11.39
C GLU A 44 17.16 1.55 -12.71
N LEU A 45 15.87 1.85 -12.65
CA LEU A 45 15.04 2.26 -13.77
C LEU A 45 14.42 3.63 -13.52
N THR A 46 14.14 4.35 -14.61
CA THR A 46 13.49 5.66 -14.56
C THR A 46 12.09 5.56 -15.14
N ASP A 47 11.10 5.94 -14.34
CA ASP A 47 9.69 6.04 -14.73
C ASP A 47 9.13 7.38 -14.28
N GLN A 48 8.81 8.24 -15.25
CA GLN A 48 8.30 9.59 -15.03
C GLN A 48 6.94 9.62 -14.31
N ASN A 49 6.23 8.50 -14.22
CA ASN A 49 4.98 8.44 -13.49
C ASN A 49 5.20 8.33 -11.98
N VAL A 50 6.38 7.88 -11.51
CA VAL A 50 6.66 7.60 -10.09
C VAL A 50 6.95 8.89 -9.33
N VAL A 51 5.93 9.74 -9.21
CA VAL A 51 5.93 10.98 -8.43
C VAL A 51 4.98 10.80 -7.26
N ASN A 52 5.49 10.97 -6.02
CA ASN A 52 4.81 10.63 -4.78
C ASN A 52 4.06 9.28 -4.83
N PRO A 53 4.75 8.15 -5.13
CA PRO A 53 4.12 6.84 -5.09
C PRO A 53 3.69 6.53 -3.65
N TRP A 54 2.43 6.17 -3.47
CA TRP A 54 1.79 6.10 -2.16
C TRP A 54 1.27 4.70 -1.88
N GLY A 55 0.16 4.30 -2.49
CA GLY A 55 -0.42 2.97 -2.31
C GLY A 55 0.28 1.89 -3.14
N ILE A 56 0.33 0.68 -2.58
CA ILE A 56 0.85 -0.52 -3.24
C ILE A 56 -0.15 -1.67 -3.10
N ALA A 57 -0.45 -2.36 -4.21
CA ALA A 57 -1.31 -3.53 -4.23
C ALA A 57 -0.74 -4.61 -5.15
N HIS A 58 -0.95 -5.86 -4.77
CA HIS A 58 -0.50 -7.01 -5.55
C HIS A 58 -1.66 -7.74 -6.19
N SER A 59 -1.46 -8.13 -7.44
CA SER A 59 -2.46 -8.86 -8.21
C SER A 59 -2.39 -10.36 -7.95
N ALA A 60 -3.43 -11.07 -8.36
CA ALA A 60 -3.41 -12.53 -8.39
C ALA A 60 -2.51 -13.12 -9.51
N SER A 61 -1.92 -12.26 -10.35
CA SER A 61 -1.03 -12.62 -11.46
C SER A 61 0.42 -12.21 -11.21
N GLU A 62 0.81 -12.06 -9.94
CA GLU A 62 2.21 -11.82 -9.54
C GLU A 62 2.78 -10.49 -10.11
N THR A 63 1.93 -9.45 -10.13
CA THR A 63 2.33 -8.09 -10.53
C THR A 63 1.93 -7.07 -9.47
N ILE A 64 2.76 -6.03 -9.35
CA ILE A 64 2.66 -4.98 -8.34
C ILE A 64 2.11 -3.72 -8.99
N TYR A 65 1.04 -3.17 -8.41
CA TYR A 65 0.46 -1.89 -8.80
C TYR A 65 0.90 -0.82 -7.80
N VAL A 66 1.61 0.18 -8.30
CA VAL A 66 2.04 1.35 -7.53
C VAL A 66 1.18 2.54 -7.91
N VAL A 67 0.56 3.17 -6.93
CA VAL A 67 -0.30 4.35 -7.10
C VAL A 67 0.55 5.60 -6.97
N ASN A 68 0.61 6.39 -8.02
CA ASN A 68 1.39 7.60 -8.09
C ASN A 68 0.49 8.81 -7.85
N ASN A 69 0.58 9.40 -6.66
CA ASN A 69 -0.26 10.53 -6.28
C ASN A 69 -0.02 11.72 -7.20
N GLY A 70 1.25 12.10 -7.41
CA GLY A 70 1.62 13.32 -8.13
C GLY A 70 1.29 13.30 -9.62
N THR A 71 1.14 12.11 -10.22
CA THR A 71 0.79 11.97 -11.65
C THR A 71 -0.65 11.49 -11.89
N GLY A 72 -1.38 11.11 -10.85
CA GLY A 72 -2.78 10.70 -10.96
C GLY A 72 -3.01 9.34 -11.64
N VAL A 73 -2.01 8.44 -11.57
CA VAL A 73 -2.07 7.12 -12.22
C VAL A 73 -1.67 6.00 -11.27
N ALA A 74 -1.94 4.76 -11.67
CA ALA A 74 -1.26 3.59 -11.13
C ALA A 74 -0.46 2.90 -12.24
N THR A 75 0.78 2.52 -11.96
CA THR A 75 1.64 1.77 -12.89
C THR A 75 1.77 0.32 -12.42
N GLU A 76 1.73 -0.62 -13.35
CA GLU A 76 1.96 -2.04 -13.10
C GLU A 76 3.44 -2.41 -13.34
N TYR A 77 4.04 -3.11 -12.39
CA TYR A 77 5.41 -3.63 -12.45
C TYR A 77 5.43 -5.13 -12.19
N PHE A 78 6.45 -5.79 -12.73
CA PHE A 78 6.89 -7.09 -12.22
C PHE A 78 7.65 -6.90 -10.89
N GLU A 79 7.88 -8.00 -10.19
CA GLU A 79 8.60 -8.03 -8.90
C GLU A 79 10.04 -7.48 -8.98
N ASP A 80 10.71 -7.63 -10.13
CA ASP A 80 12.04 -7.06 -10.39
C ASP A 80 12.00 -5.56 -10.72
N GLY A 81 10.84 -4.90 -10.54
CA GLY A 81 10.66 -3.50 -10.81
C GLY A 81 10.49 -3.15 -12.29
N THR A 82 10.60 -4.10 -13.21
CA THR A 82 10.43 -3.81 -14.63
C THR A 82 8.96 -3.47 -14.94
N PRO A 83 8.65 -2.45 -15.75
CA PRO A 83 7.27 -2.12 -16.09
C PRO A 83 6.58 -3.28 -16.81
N ALA A 84 5.41 -3.68 -16.32
CA ALA A 84 4.62 -4.74 -16.92
C ALA A 84 3.66 -4.16 -17.99
N PRO A 85 3.30 -4.94 -19.02
CA PRO A 85 3.83 -6.26 -19.37
C PRO A 85 5.23 -6.21 -20.01
N SER A 86 5.76 -5.04 -20.33
CA SER A 86 7.14 -4.87 -20.82
C SER A 86 7.57 -3.40 -20.78
N PHE A 87 8.88 -3.15 -20.75
CA PHE A 87 9.48 -1.81 -20.90
C PHE A 87 8.92 -0.98 -22.06
N ALA A 88 8.64 -1.59 -23.20
CA ALA A 88 8.21 -0.88 -24.40
C ALA A 88 6.72 -0.47 -24.36
N ASN A 89 5.95 -1.05 -23.45
CA ASN A 89 4.52 -0.82 -23.33
C ASN A 89 4.10 -0.97 -21.86
N PRO A 90 4.51 -0.03 -20.99
CA PRO A 90 4.12 -0.05 -19.59
C PRO A 90 2.61 0.11 -19.46
N HIS A 91 2.01 -0.66 -18.56
CA HIS A 91 0.60 -0.61 -18.28
C HIS A 91 0.34 0.45 -17.19
N ILE A 92 -0.40 1.48 -17.60
CA ILE A 92 -0.72 2.65 -16.79
C ILE A 92 -2.24 2.80 -16.74
N ILE A 93 -2.77 2.93 -15.53
CA ILE A 93 -4.20 3.13 -15.25
C ILE A 93 -4.39 4.59 -14.82
N MET A 94 -5.12 5.37 -15.61
CA MET A 94 -5.53 6.71 -15.23
C MET A 94 -6.64 6.65 -14.18
N ILE A 95 -6.45 7.37 -13.08
CA ILE A 95 -7.40 7.44 -11.97
C ILE A 95 -8.24 8.71 -12.11
N PRO A 96 -9.59 8.63 -12.00
CA PRO A 96 -10.41 9.81 -12.12
C PRO A 96 -10.31 10.67 -10.86
N ARG A 97 -10.22 11.98 -11.04
CA ARG A 97 -10.36 12.98 -9.97
C ARG A 97 -11.82 13.23 -9.57
N SER A 98 -12.04 13.77 -8.38
CA SER A 98 -13.29 14.39 -7.97
C SER A 98 -13.75 15.45 -8.98
N ALA A 99 -15.07 15.59 -9.13
CA ALA A 99 -15.68 16.60 -10.01
C ALA A 99 -15.21 18.02 -9.66
N GLY A 100 -14.99 18.30 -8.37
CA GLY A 100 -14.60 19.63 -7.86
C GLY A 100 -13.10 19.93 -7.97
N ASN A 101 -12.25 18.91 -8.13
CA ASN A 101 -10.80 19.08 -8.20
C ASN A 101 -10.38 19.60 -9.59
N THR A 102 -9.56 20.65 -9.68
CA THR A 102 -9.07 21.18 -10.97
C THR A 102 -7.59 20.88 -11.24
N GLU A 103 -6.86 20.35 -10.27
CA GLU A 103 -5.39 20.23 -10.30
C GLU A 103 -4.90 18.89 -10.83
N GLY A 104 -5.75 17.87 -10.87
CA GLY A 104 -5.38 16.52 -11.29
C GLY A 104 -6.11 15.49 -10.45
N ALA A 105 -5.82 14.21 -10.63
CA ALA A 105 -6.17 13.20 -9.62
C ALA A 105 -5.00 13.06 -8.66
N ASN A 106 -5.30 12.84 -7.37
CA ASN A 106 -4.32 12.69 -6.28
C ASN A 106 -4.59 11.39 -5.50
N PRO A 107 -4.39 10.23 -6.14
CA PRO A 107 -4.70 8.93 -5.56
C PRO A 107 -3.70 8.55 -4.46
N THR A 108 -4.18 7.86 -3.43
CA THR A 108 -3.40 7.48 -2.24
C THR A 108 -3.45 5.97 -2.06
N GLY A 109 -4.34 5.47 -1.19
CA GLY A 109 -4.51 4.06 -0.91
C GLY A 109 -5.13 3.29 -2.08
N VAL A 110 -4.69 2.03 -2.21
CA VAL A 110 -5.27 1.05 -3.11
C VAL A 110 -5.42 -0.29 -2.42
N VAL A 111 -6.40 -1.07 -2.87
CA VAL A 111 -6.59 -2.46 -2.44
C VAL A 111 -6.97 -3.33 -3.64
N TRP A 112 -6.39 -4.53 -3.69
CA TRP A 112 -6.82 -5.57 -4.62
C TRP A 112 -8.14 -6.19 -4.16
N ASN A 113 -9.11 -6.26 -5.06
CA ASN A 113 -10.43 -6.83 -4.80
C ASN A 113 -10.52 -8.26 -5.37
N SER A 114 -10.48 -9.22 -4.46
CA SER A 114 -10.73 -10.64 -4.75
C SER A 114 -12.21 -11.04 -4.64
N THR A 115 -13.09 -10.10 -4.30
CA THR A 115 -14.53 -10.35 -4.10
C THR A 115 -15.32 -10.11 -5.40
N PRO A 116 -16.56 -10.65 -5.51
CA PRO A 116 -17.47 -10.31 -6.61
C PRO A 116 -18.21 -8.97 -6.38
N SER A 117 -17.92 -8.26 -5.29
CA SER A 117 -18.58 -7.02 -4.89
C SER A 117 -17.86 -5.78 -5.47
N PHE A 118 -18.38 -4.58 -5.17
CA PHE A 118 -17.78 -3.30 -5.57
C PHE A 118 -17.80 -3.09 -7.09
N GLY A 119 -18.98 -3.20 -7.69
CA GLY A 119 -19.19 -2.99 -9.12
C GLY A 119 -18.95 -1.54 -9.54
N VAL A 120 -18.16 -1.35 -10.61
CA VAL A 120 -17.97 -0.07 -11.31
C VAL A 120 -18.47 -0.15 -12.74
N SER A 121 -18.83 0.99 -13.34
CA SER A 121 -19.52 1.02 -14.63
C SER A 121 -18.88 1.97 -15.64
N ASN A 122 -18.86 1.54 -16.91
CA ASN A 122 -18.53 2.39 -18.06
C ASN A 122 -19.79 3.00 -18.72
N GLY A 123 -20.94 2.93 -18.05
CA GLY A 123 -22.25 3.39 -18.57
C GLY A 123 -23.01 2.35 -19.39
N THR A 124 -22.36 1.27 -19.84
CA THR A 124 -22.99 0.16 -20.57
C THR A 124 -22.93 -1.15 -19.78
N ASN A 125 -21.76 -1.47 -19.24
CA ASN A 125 -21.52 -2.67 -18.45
C ASN A 125 -21.13 -2.28 -17.02
N THR A 126 -21.42 -3.17 -16.07
CA THR A 126 -20.97 -3.06 -14.67
C THR A 126 -20.24 -4.34 -14.30
N LEU A 127 -19.00 -4.21 -13.86
CA LEU A 127 -18.16 -5.33 -13.43
C LEU A 127 -17.53 -5.02 -12.06
N PRO A 128 -17.28 -6.04 -11.21
CA PRO A 128 -16.55 -5.85 -9.95
C PRO A 128 -15.19 -5.21 -10.20
N ALA A 129 -14.84 -4.16 -9.46
CA ALA A 129 -13.49 -3.59 -9.53
C ALA A 129 -12.44 -4.67 -9.17
N LYS A 130 -11.27 -4.65 -9.81
CA LYS A 130 -10.09 -5.46 -9.43
C LYS A 130 -9.13 -4.68 -8.56
N LEU A 131 -9.01 -3.38 -8.82
CA LEU A 131 -8.37 -2.43 -7.92
C LEU A 131 -9.40 -1.40 -7.48
N ILE A 132 -9.39 -1.06 -6.20
CA ILE A 132 -10.17 0.04 -5.64
C ILE A 132 -9.19 1.06 -5.10
N PHE A 133 -9.33 2.30 -5.56
CA PHE A 133 -8.48 3.43 -5.19
C PHE A 133 -9.26 4.42 -4.34
N VAL A 134 -8.56 5.10 -3.43
CA VAL A 134 -9.04 6.30 -2.76
C VAL A 134 -8.10 7.47 -3.04
N SER A 135 -8.59 8.70 -2.90
CA SER A 135 -7.84 9.91 -3.27
C SER A 135 -8.05 11.03 -2.25
N GLU A 136 -7.09 11.95 -2.18
CA GLU A 136 -7.15 13.08 -1.25
C GLU A 136 -8.25 14.07 -1.61
N ASP A 137 -8.70 14.08 -2.86
CA ASP A 137 -9.88 14.87 -3.28
C ASP A 137 -11.23 14.21 -2.94
N GLY A 138 -11.23 13.14 -2.13
CA GLY A 138 -12.43 12.46 -1.68
C GLY A 138 -13.06 11.54 -2.72
N MET A 139 -12.35 11.19 -3.79
CA MET A 139 -12.79 10.16 -4.72
C MET A 139 -12.56 8.74 -4.15
N ILE A 140 -13.53 7.86 -4.38
CA ILE A 140 -13.34 6.40 -4.41
C ILE A 140 -13.62 5.95 -5.84
N SER A 141 -12.66 5.26 -6.45
CA SER A 141 -12.77 4.75 -7.82
C SER A 141 -12.38 3.28 -7.90
N GLY A 142 -12.75 2.62 -8.99
CA GLY A 142 -12.40 1.23 -9.23
C GLY A 142 -12.06 0.97 -10.67
N TRP A 143 -11.13 0.04 -10.89
CA TRP A 143 -10.68 -0.35 -12.23
C TRP A 143 -11.01 -1.80 -12.50
N ASN A 144 -11.47 -2.09 -13.73
CA ASN A 144 -11.58 -3.45 -14.23
C ASN A 144 -11.12 -3.47 -15.69
N PRO A 145 -10.13 -4.31 -16.05
CA PRO A 145 -9.54 -4.31 -17.40
C PRO A 145 -10.55 -4.64 -18.51
N ASN A 146 -11.61 -5.40 -18.18
CA ASN A 146 -12.67 -5.76 -19.13
C ASN A 146 -13.69 -4.63 -19.38
N LEU A 147 -13.65 -3.54 -18.60
CA LEU A 147 -14.43 -2.32 -18.87
C LEU A 147 -13.60 -1.32 -19.68
N ASN A 148 -12.37 -1.07 -19.22
CA ASN A 148 -11.34 -0.30 -19.92
C ASN A 148 -10.00 -0.63 -19.28
N ASN A 149 -9.03 -1.07 -20.08
CA ASN A 149 -7.74 -1.49 -19.56
C ASN A 149 -6.92 -0.34 -18.95
N THR A 150 -7.10 0.91 -19.40
CA THR A 150 -6.24 2.04 -19.01
C THR A 150 -6.92 3.12 -18.18
N HIS A 151 -8.19 2.95 -17.80
CA HIS A 151 -8.94 3.96 -17.05
C HIS A 151 -9.77 3.33 -15.93
N ALA A 152 -9.62 3.88 -14.73
CA ALA A 152 -10.52 3.60 -13.62
C ALA A 152 -11.83 4.40 -13.74
N PHE A 153 -12.85 3.96 -13.02
CA PHE A 153 -14.20 4.49 -13.05
C PHE A 153 -14.61 5.02 -11.67
N ARG A 154 -15.31 6.15 -11.65
CA ARG A 154 -15.79 6.77 -10.40
C ARG A 154 -16.82 5.87 -9.71
N ALA A 155 -16.72 5.72 -8.40
CA ALA A 155 -17.68 4.99 -7.58
C ALA A 155 -18.36 5.89 -6.54
N VAL A 156 -17.57 6.68 -5.80
CA VAL A 156 -18.06 7.64 -4.81
C VAL A 156 -17.29 8.94 -4.97
N ASP A 157 -17.96 10.09 -4.98
CA ASP A 157 -17.32 11.39 -4.97
C ASP A 157 -17.74 12.15 -3.70
N ARG A 158 -16.81 12.27 -2.77
CA ARG A 158 -16.97 12.98 -1.49
C ARG A 158 -16.20 14.30 -1.43
N GLY A 159 -15.62 14.75 -2.54
CA GLY A 159 -14.81 15.98 -2.58
C GLY A 159 -15.60 17.23 -2.16
N ALA A 160 -16.87 17.35 -2.58
CA ALA A 160 -17.75 18.45 -2.14
C ALA A 160 -18.05 18.44 -0.62
N ALA A 161 -17.82 17.32 0.06
CA ALA A 161 -17.93 17.21 1.51
C ALA A 161 -16.59 17.41 2.24
N GLY A 162 -15.51 17.72 1.51
CA GLY A 162 -14.16 17.91 2.07
C GLY A 162 -13.53 16.61 2.58
N ALA A 163 -13.90 15.45 2.04
CA ALA A 163 -13.25 14.21 2.43
C ALA A 163 -11.82 14.14 1.86
N ILE A 164 -10.87 13.72 2.68
CA ILE A 164 -9.48 13.48 2.27
C ILE A 164 -9.16 12.04 2.62
N PHE A 165 -9.17 11.16 1.61
CA PHE A 165 -8.91 9.75 1.85
C PHE A 165 -7.41 9.44 1.73
N LYS A 166 -6.85 8.78 2.74
CA LYS A 166 -5.40 8.46 2.78
C LYS A 166 -5.13 6.97 2.57
N GLY A 167 -6.03 6.07 2.97
CA GLY A 167 -5.84 4.61 2.91
C GLY A 167 -7.17 3.87 2.77
N VAL A 168 -7.11 2.63 2.25
CA VAL A 168 -8.30 1.78 2.04
C VAL A 168 -8.00 0.31 2.31
N ALA A 169 -8.96 -0.39 2.91
CA ALA A 169 -8.92 -1.83 3.11
C ALA A 169 -10.28 -2.47 2.81
N ILE A 170 -10.28 -3.76 2.45
CA ILE A 170 -11.49 -4.58 2.30
C ILE A 170 -11.62 -5.48 3.54
N GLY A 171 -12.84 -5.68 4.03
CA GLY A 171 -13.13 -6.69 5.04
C GLY A 171 -14.53 -7.27 4.94
N VAL A 172 -14.79 -8.29 5.76
CA VAL A 172 -16.06 -9.01 5.79
C VAL A 172 -16.72 -8.86 7.15
N ALA A 173 -17.94 -8.33 7.18
CA ALA A 173 -18.74 -8.21 8.39
C ALA A 173 -20.13 -8.77 8.11
N ASN A 174 -20.67 -9.60 9.01
CA ASN A 174 -21.98 -10.25 8.82
C ASN A 174 -22.13 -10.98 7.46
N ASN A 175 -21.04 -11.60 6.97
CA ASN A 175 -20.97 -12.25 5.65
C ASN A 175 -21.16 -11.32 4.44
N HIS A 176 -21.03 -10.00 4.62
CA HIS A 176 -21.02 -9.02 3.55
C HIS A 176 -19.65 -8.36 3.42
N ASN A 177 -19.27 -8.01 2.19
CA ASN A 177 -18.03 -7.30 1.93
C ASN A 177 -18.22 -5.79 2.17
N PHE A 178 -17.23 -5.17 2.79
CA PHE A 178 -17.16 -3.73 3.01
C PHE A 178 -15.78 -3.21 2.62
N ILE A 179 -15.73 -1.96 2.19
CA ILE A 179 -14.48 -1.19 2.16
C ILE A 179 -14.48 -0.21 3.33
N TYR A 180 -13.29 0.02 3.87
CA TYR A 180 -13.03 0.97 4.93
C TYR A 180 -11.99 1.96 4.43
N ALA A 181 -12.34 3.25 4.38
CA ALA A 181 -11.47 4.31 3.87
C ALA A 181 -11.14 5.29 5.00
N THR A 182 -9.87 5.59 5.22
CA THR A 182 -9.44 6.58 6.24
C THR A 182 -9.71 7.99 5.71
N ASN A 183 -10.72 8.67 6.24
CA ASN A 183 -11.00 10.07 5.95
C ASN A 183 -10.27 10.95 6.96
N PHE A 184 -9.09 11.40 6.58
CA PHE A 184 -8.18 12.15 7.43
C PHE A 184 -8.83 13.47 7.87
N HIS A 185 -9.41 14.24 6.94
CA HIS A 185 -10.04 15.52 7.27
C HIS A 185 -11.17 15.41 8.30
N ALA A 186 -11.99 14.37 8.18
CA ALA A 186 -13.08 14.13 9.13
C ALA A 186 -12.60 13.46 10.43
N GLY A 187 -11.37 12.94 10.49
CA GLY A 187 -10.87 12.16 11.62
C GLY A 187 -11.60 10.84 11.82
N THR A 188 -12.09 10.21 10.74
CA THR A 188 -12.91 8.99 10.82
C THR A 188 -12.53 7.97 9.76
N VAL A 189 -12.83 6.69 10.01
CA VAL A 189 -12.85 5.67 8.97
C VAL A 189 -14.26 5.60 8.42
N GLU A 190 -14.42 5.79 7.11
CA GLU A 190 -15.70 5.65 6.41
C GLU A 190 -15.89 4.24 5.88
N THR A 191 -17.05 3.66 6.15
CA THR A 191 -17.40 2.32 5.67
C THR A 191 -18.36 2.39 4.50
N TYR A 192 -18.14 1.59 3.46
CA TYR A 192 -19.05 1.43 2.33
C TYR A 192 -19.34 -0.05 2.08
N ASN A 193 -20.61 -0.36 1.76
CA ASN A 193 -21.03 -1.72 1.47
C ASN A 193 -20.65 -2.17 0.05
N GLU A 194 -21.09 -3.37 -0.31
CA GLU A 194 -20.83 -4.07 -1.58
C GLU A 194 -21.20 -3.28 -2.84
N THR A 195 -22.03 -2.25 -2.73
CA THR A 195 -22.45 -1.38 -3.85
C THR A 195 -22.03 0.07 -3.63
N PHE A 196 -20.96 0.30 -2.87
CA PHE A 196 -20.42 1.63 -2.56
C PHE A 196 -21.40 2.56 -1.84
N VAL A 197 -22.38 2.02 -1.11
CA VAL A 197 -23.27 2.83 -0.27
C VAL A 197 -22.63 3.01 1.10
N ARG A 198 -22.40 4.27 1.49
CA ARG A 198 -21.83 4.62 2.78
C ARG A 198 -22.70 4.15 3.93
N GLN A 199 -22.08 3.49 4.91
CA GLN A 199 -22.70 3.05 6.16
C GLN A 199 -22.40 4.05 7.26
N THR A 200 -23.44 4.61 7.89
CA THR A 200 -23.31 5.63 8.94
C THR A 200 -23.52 5.07 10.36
N THR A 201 -23.94 3.82 10.47
CA THR A 201 -24.19 3.13 11.74
C THR A 201 -23.59 1.72 11.70
N GLY A 202 -23.27 1.17 12.87
CA GLY A 202 -22.75 -0.20 12.99
C GLY A 202 -21.25 -0.39 12.74
N PHE A 203 -20.53 0.66 12.33
CA PHE A 203 -19.08 0.64 12.10
C PHE A 203 -18.41 1.85 12.77
N PRO A 204 -18.20 1.83 14.10
CA PRO A 204 -17.80 3.03 14.82
C PRO A 204 -16.36 3.47 14.52
N PHE A 205 -15.41 2.54 14.36
CA PHE A 205 -13.98 2.81 14.14
C PHE A 205 -13.46 3.97 15.01
N ALA A 206 -13.76 3.90 16.29
CA ALA A 206 -13.48 4.95 17.24
C ALA A 206 -12.68 4.40 18.41
N ASP A 207 -11.64 5.15 18.79
CA ASP A 207 -10.99 5.00 20.08
C ASP A 207 -11.18 6.31 20.87
N PRO A 208 -12.02 6.31 21.92
CA PRO A 208 -12.29 7.52 22.71
C PRO A 208 -11.07 8.02 23.51
N ASN A 209 -9.97 7.25 23.56
CA ASN A 209 -8.74 7.61 24.25
C ASN A 209 -7.66 8.15 23.30
N ILE A 210 -7.92 8.25 21.99
CA ILE A 210 -7.04 9.03 21.10
C ILE A 210 -7.26 10.52 21.42
N PRO A 211 -6.20 11.29 21.71
CA PRO A 211 -6.32 12.73 21.88
C PRO A 211 -6.86 13.42 20.63
N ALA A 212 -7.61 14.51 20.81
CA ALA A 212 -8.03 15.34 19.68
C ALA A 212 -6.82 15.83 18.86
N GLY A 213 -7.01 15.99 17.55
CA GLY A 213 -5.95 16.38 16.62
C GLY A 213 -5.15 15.22 16.05
N TYR A 214 -5.64 13.98 16.19
CA TYR A 214 -5.14 12.81 15.47
C TYR A 214 -6.25 12.23 14.59
N ALA A 215 -5.89 11.72 13.41
CA ALA A 215 -6.84 11.15 12.46
C ALA A 215 -6.32 9.83 11.85
N PRO A 216 -7.23 8.92 11.43
CA PRO A 216 -6.86 7.70 10.72
C PRO A 216 -6.05 8.02 9.46
N PHE A 217 -4.91 7.36 9.28
CA PHE A 217 -3.97 7.64 8.21
C PHE A 217 -3.82 6.43 7.28
N GLY A 218 -3.11 5.39 7.73
CA GLY A 218 -3.02 4.09 7.07
C GLY A 218 -4.02 3.08 7.63
N ILE A 219 -4.40 2.09 6.82
CA ILE A 219 -5.33 1.02 7.19
C ILE A 219 -5.03 -0.27 6.43
N ARG A 220 -5.01 -1.40 7.13
CA ARG A 220 -4.88 -2.74 6.53
C ARG A 220 -5.75 -3.74 7.28
N ASN A 221 -6.21 -4.78 6.58
CA ASN A 221 -6.94 -5.88 7.19
C ASN A 221 -6.06 -7.14 7.21
N PHE A 222 -5.63 -7.56 8.40
CA PHE A 222 -4.87 -8.78 8.60
C PHE A 222 -5.78 -9.85 9.19
N ASN A 223 -6.35 -10.69 8.32
CA ASN A 223 -7.17 -11.83 8.70
C ASN A 223 -8.36 -11.47 9.64
N GLY A 224 -9.04 -10.36 9.36
CA GLY A 224 -10.19 -9.88 10.13
C GLY A 224 -9.84 -8.89 11.24
N ASN A 225 -8.55 -8.67 11.51
CA ASN A 225 -8.08 -7.57 12.33
C ASN A 225 -7.79 -6.36 11.44
N VAL A 226 -8.66 -5.35 11.50
CA VAL A 226 -8.47 -4.08 10.80
C VAL A 226 -7.54 -3.22 11.63
N VAL A 227 -6.30 -3.07 11.20
CA VAL A 227 -5.27 -2.27 11.85
C VAL A 227 -5.27 -0.88 11.22
N VAL A 228 -5.37 0.15 12.06
CA VAL A 228 -5.46 1.55 11.64
C VAL A 228 -4.36 2.33 12.33
N THR A 229 -3.55 3.05 11.56
CA THR A 229 -2.61 4.03 12.12
C THR A 229 -3.27 5.39 12.24
N TYR A 230 -2.83 6.18 13.22
CA TYR A 230 -3.30 7.54 13.40
C TYR A 230 -2.11 8.49 13.43
N ALA A 231 -2.16 9.52 12.59
CA ALA A 231 -1.18 10.60 12.54
C ALA A 231 -1.77 11.88 13.12
N LYS A 232 -0.90 12.76 13.62
CA LYS A 232 -1.30 14.07 14.11
C LYS A 232 -1.67 14.96 12.92
N GLN A 233 -2.78 15.69 13.01
CA GLN A 233 -3.22 16.61 11.98
C GLN A 233 -2.64 18.01 12.16
N ASP A 234 -2.53 18.71 11.05
CA ASP A 234 -2.34 20.15 11.02
C ASP A 234 -3.62 20.90 11.45
N ALA A 235 -3.57 22.23 11.46
CA ALA A 235 -4.69 23.05 11.90
C ALA A 235 -5.86 23.04 10.89
N ALA A 236 -5.57 22.88 9.59
CA ALA A 236 -6.59 22.75 8.55
C ALA A 236 -7.24 21.37 8.53
N ARG A 237 -6.57 20.36 9.11
CA ARG A 237 -6.92 18.93 9.05
C ARG A 237 -6.76 18.38 7.63
N GLU A 238 -5.81 18.88 6.87
CA GLU A 238 -5.55 18.46 5.50
C GLU A 238 -4.34 17.51 5.47
N ASP A 239 -3.31 17.85 6.24
CA ASP A 239 -2.04 17.12 6.26
C ASP A 239 -1.62 16.70 7.66
N ASP A 240 -0.72 15.72 7.72
CA ASP A 240 -0.10 15.33 8.96
C ASP A 240 0.95 16.35 9.42
N VAL A 241 1.25 16.32 10.71
CA VAL A 241 2.35 17.07 11.30
C VAL A 241 3.37 16.07 11.83
N PRO A 242 4.44 15.79 11.07
CA PRO A 242 5.52 14.93 11.52
C PRO A 242 6.07 15.40 12.86
N CYS A 243 6.05 14.51 13.85
CA CYS A 243 6.79 14.68 15.08
C CYS A 243 7.15 13.34 15.73
N PRO A 244 8.33 13.23 16.36
CA PRO A 244 8.72 12.02 17.08
C PRO A 244 7.71 11.67 18.18
N GLY A 245 7.17 10.45 18.12
CA GLY A 245 6.15 9.97 19.05
C GLY A 245 4.74 10.48 18.77
N CYS A 246 4.49 11.13 17.64
CA CYS A 246 3.17 11.59 17.24
C CYS A 246 2.47 10.56 16.37
N GLY A 247 2.05 9.46 16.99
CA GLY A 247 1.20 8.49 16.32
C GLY A 247 0.62 7.43 17.24
N PHE A 248 -0.37 6.74 16.72
CA PHE A 248 -1.00 5.58 17.36
C PHE A 248 -1.23 4.47 16.33
N VAL A 249 -1.39 3.25 16.83
CA VAL A 249 -1.85 2.10 16.05
C VAL A 249 -2.94 1.42 16.85
N ASP A 250 -4.13 1.30 16.28
CA ASP A 250 -5.26 0.58 16.87
C ASP A 250 -5.59 -0.67 16.05
N VAL A 251 -6.19 -1.64 16.73
CA VAL A 251 -6.72 -2.85 16.11
C VAL A 251 -8.21 -2.91 16.36
N PHE A 252 -8.98 -2.99 15.28
CA PHE A 252 -10.41 -3.16 15.25
C PHE A 252 -10.77 -4.53 14.68
N ASN A 253 -12.00 -5.00 14.92
CA ASN A 253 -12.58 -6.05 14.08
C ASN A 253 -13.20 -5.44 12.80
N THR A 254 -13.72 -6.29 11.92
CA THR A 254 -14.40 -5.86 10.68
C THR A 254 -15.73 -5.15 10.89
N HIS A 255 -16.30 -5.17 12.11
CA HIS A 255 -17.42 -4.32 12.51
C HIS A 255 -16.96 -2.96 13.03
N GLY A 256 -15.68 -2.62 12.93
CA GLY A 256 -15.11 -1.36 13.41
C GLY A 256 -15.10 -1.21 14.93
N GLN A 257 -15.29 -2.29 15.69
CA GLN A 257 -15.20 -2.26 17.14
C GLN A 257 -13.73 -2.31 17.57
N LEU A 258 -13.32 -1.39 18.44
CA LEU A 258 -11.96 -1.36 18.97
C LEU A 258 -11.70 -2.63 19.78
N LEU A 259 -10.70 -3.41 19.36
CA LEU A 259 -10.22 -4.57 20.11
C LEU A 259 -9.14 -4.14 21.09
N ARG A 260 -8.20 -3.29 20.65
CA ARG A 260 -7.15 -2.70 21.50
C ARG A 260 -6.44 -1.54 20.81
N ARG A 261 -5.93 -0.62 21.63
CA ARG A 261 -4.77 0.22 21.29
C ARG A 261 -3.52 -0.66 21.26
N LEU A 262 -2.86 -0.78 20.12
CA LEU A 262 -1.66 -1.60 19.97
C LEU A 262 -0.39 -0.83 20.32
N VAL A 263 -0.23 0.38 19.76
CA VAL A 263 0.96 1.21 19.98
C VAL A 263 0.52 2.64 20.26
N SER A 264 1.14 3.27 21.25
CA SER A 264 0.94 4.70 21.55
C SER A 264 2.27 5.41 21.57
N HIS A 265 2.39 6.46 20.77
CA HIS A 265 3.57 7.31 20.72
C HIS A 265 4.86 6.51 20.46
N GLY A 266 5.96 6.90 21.13
CA GLY A 266 7.24 6.21 21.06
C GLY A 266 7.92 6.43 19.72
N ASN A 267 8.10 5.35 18.95
CA ASN A 267 8.82 5.39 17.68
C ASN A 267 7.94 5.79 16.49
N LEU A 268 6.64 6.04 16.69
CA LEU A 268 5.73 6.43 15.62
C LEU A 268 5.93 7.92 15.25
N ASN A 269 5.98 8.20 13.96
CA ASN A 269 6.05 9.55 13.41
C ASN A 269 5.31 9.57 12.06
N ALA A 270 4.09 10.11 12.05
CA ALA A 270 3.17 10.00 10.91
C ALA A 270 3.10 8.58 10.32
N PRO A 271 2.70 7.57 11.12
CA PRO A 271 2.71 6.17 10.67
C PRO A 271 1.65 5.92 9.61
N TRP A 272 2.02 5.38 8.45
CA TRP A 272 1.08 5.06 7.36
C TRP A 272 1.21 3.59 6.91
N GLY A 273 2.41 3.18 6.51
CA GLY A 273 2.67 1.84 6.02
C GLY A 273 2.41 0.78 7.08
N LEU A 274 1.71 -0.28 6.70
CA LEU A 274 1.38 -1.41 7.57
C LEU A 274 1.57 -2.70 6.79
N GLU A 275 2.44 -3.58 7.28
CA GLU A 275 2.60 -4.91 6.69
C GLU A 275 2.99 -5.95 7.76
N ILE A 276 2.57 -7.21 7.57
CA ILE A 276 3.08 -8.34 8.32
C ILE A 276 4.23 -8.96 7.52
N ALA A 277 5.46 -8.64 7.91
CA ALA A 277 6.65 -9.23 7.33
C ALA A 277 7.41 -10.06 8.39
N ASN A 278 7.85 -11.26 8.02
CA ASN A 278 8.50 -12.21 8.93
C ASN A 278 7.69 -12.47 10.22
N GLY A 279 6.35 -12.48 10.11
CA GLY A 279 5.42 -12.68 11.23
C GLY A 279 5.36 -11.54 12.25
N GLN A 280 5.97 -10.39 11.97
CA GLN A 280 5.93 -9.18 12.81
C GLN A 280 5.21 -8.04 12.11
N LEU A 281 4.66 -7.10 12.87
CA LEU A 281 4.05 -5.90 12.31
C LEU A 281 5.13 -4.86 12.00
N TRP A 282 5.34 -4.59 10.72
CA TRP A 282 6.19 -3.53 10.22
C TRP A 282 5.33 -2.28 10.02
N VAL A 283 5.74 -1.18 10.63
CA VAL A 283 5.09 0.12 10.53
C VAL A 283 6.03 1.10 9.86
N GLY A 284 5.66 1.54 8.65
CA GLY A 284 6.35 2.59 7.91
C GLY A 284 5.93 3.97 8.41
N ASN A 285 6.91 4.77 8.82
CA ASN A 285 6.71 6.15 9.22
C ASN A 285 7.00 7.08 8.04
N PHE A 286 6.00 7.81 7.57
CA PHE A 286 6.20 8.86 6.58
C PHE A 286 7.14 9.95 7.11
N GLY A 287 6.87 10.44 8.33
CA GLY A 287 7.51 11.63 8.88
C GLY A 287 8.98 11.49 9.28
N ASP A 288 9.55 10.28 9.35
CA ASP A 288 11.01 10.10 9.47
C ASP A 288 11.58 9.03 8.54
N GLY A 289 10.76 8.45 7.66
CA GLY A 289 11.18 7.43 6.71
C GLY A 289 11.55 6.07 7.30
N ARG A 290 11.35 5.86 8.61
CA ARG A 290 11.80 4.64 9.28
C ARG A 290 10.75 3.55 9.29
N ILE A 291 11.23 2.32 9.29
CA ILE A 291 10.41 1.14 9.57
C ILE A 291 10.60 0.74 11.03
N ASN A 292 9.51 0.67 11.79
CA ASN A 292 9.51 0.19 13.17
C ASN A 292 8.78 -1.15 13.24
N VAL A 293 9.42 -2.15 13.85
CA VAL A 293 8.91 -3.52 13.96
C VAL A 293 8.32 -3.72 15.34
N TYR A 294 7.08 -4.21 15.39
CA TYR A 294 6.32 -4.47 16.60
C TYR A 294 5.79 -5.90 16.63
N ASN A 295 5.64 -6.44 17.84
CA ASN A 295 4.89 -7.66 18.02
C ASN A 295 3.40 -7.40 17.69
N PRO A 296 2.79 -8.13 16.75
CA PRO A 296 1.41 -7.85 16.32
C PRO A 296 0.37 -8.14 17.41
N GLY A 297 0.69 -9.01 18.37
CA GLY A 297 -0.23 -9.38 19.46
C GLY A 297 -0.33 -8.30 20.54
N ASN A 298 0.81 -7.75 20.98
CA ASN A 298 0.86 -6.86 22.15
C ASN A 298 1.46 -5.47 21.88
N GLY A 299 1.95 -5.20 20.67
CA GLY A 299 2.48 -3.90 20.27
C GLY A 299 3.82 -3.53 20.91
N SER A 300 4.51 -4.48 21.54
CA SER A 300 5.86 -4.25 22.03
C SER A 300 6.82 -4.00 20.87
N PHE A 301 7.66 -2.99 21.01
CA PHE A 301 8.69 -2.66 20.02
C PHE A 301 9.78 -3.73 20.02
N ILE A 302 10.07 -4.27 18.85
CA ILE A 302 11.10 -5.30 18.63
C ILE A 302 12.40 -4.65 18.14
N GLY A 303 12.30 -3.72 17.20
CA GLY A 303 13.46 -3.10 16.59
C GLY A 303 13.15 -2.43 15.26
N ARG A 304 14.18 -2.31 14.44
CA ARG A 304 14.10 -1.81 13.06
C ARG A 304 14.85 -2.78 12.16
N PRO A 305 14.41 -3.02 10.90
CA PRO A 305 15.24 -3.71 9.94
C PRO A 305 16.54 -2.90 9.79
N ARG A 306 17.67 -3.62 9.74
CA ARG A 306 19.02 -3.05 9.69
C ARG A 306 19.78 -3.65 8.53
N ASP A 307 20.62 -2.85 7.90
CA ASP A 307 21.53 -3.32 6.87
C ASP A 307 22.62 -4.25 7.44
N VAL A 308 23.46 -4.80 6.55
CA VAL A 308 24.61 -5.66 6.90
C VAL A 308 25.65 -4.96 7.80
N PHE A 309 25.62 -3.64 7.92
CA PHE A 309 26.47 -2.84 8.80
C PHE A 309 25.77 -2.47 10.13
N GLY A 310 24.53 -2.91 10.32
CA GLY A 310 23.73 -2.64 11.51
C GLY A 310 23.03 -1.27 11.51
N ILE A 311 22.99 -0.55 10.39
CA ILE A 311 22.32 0.76 10.25
C ILE A 311 20.83 0.52 9.98
N PRO A 312 19.89 1.14 10.72
CA PRO A 312 18.46 1.00 10.43
C PRO A 312 18.11 1.50 9.03
N LEU A 313 17.30 0.74 8.30
CA LEU A 313 16.77 1.18 7.02
C LEU A 313 15.90 2.43 7.19
N GLN A 314 16.04 3.37 6.27
CA GLN A 314 15.35 4.65 6.28
C GLN A 314 15.18 5.15 4.84
N PHE A 315 13.95 5.49 4.48
CA PHE A 315 13.56 5.95 3.15
C PHE A 315 12.74 7.23 3.30
N ASP A 316 13.24 8.36 2.80
CA ASP A 316 12.54 9.64 2.91
C ASP A 316 11.10 9.55 2.38
N GLY A 317 10.13 10.13 3.10
CA GLY A 317 8.71 10.07 2.71
C GLY A 317 8.11 8.66 2.57
N LEU A 318 8.52 7.71 3.41
CA LEU A 318 8.06 6.31 3.34
C LEU A 318 6.53 6.15 3.49
N TRP A 319 5.89 5.63 2.45
CA TRP A 319 4.46 5.35 2.41
C TRP A 319 4.16 3.85 2.57
N GLY A 320 3.93 3.17 1.44
CA GLY A 320 3.41 1.82 1.41
C GLY A 320 4.45 0.77 1.70
N LEU A 321 3.97 -0.34 2.25
CA LEU A 321 4.71 -1.57 2.47
C LEU A 321 3.85 -2.72 1.96
N PHE A 322 4.47 -3.69 1.31
CA PHE A 322 3.83 -4.93 0.88
C PHE A 322 4.83 -6.07 0.90
N GLU A 323 4.47 -7.19 1.54
CA GLU A 323 5.33 -8.37 1.59
C GLU A 323 4.86 -9.40 0.57
N ASP A 324 5.81 -9.93 -0.19
CA ASP A 324 5.59 -11.05 -1.11
C ASP A 324 6.87 -11.85 -1.32
N ASP A 325 6.73 -13.17 -1.25
CA ASP A 325 7.81 -14.17 -1.33
C ASP A 325 9.13 -13.79 -0.61
N GLY A 326 9.03 -13.19 0.58
CA GLY A 326 10.19 -12.81 1.39
C GLY A 326 10.82 -11.46 1.03
N PHE A 327 10.28 -10.73 0.05
CA PHE A 327 10.57 -9.33 -0.22
C PHE A 327 9.56 -8.44 0.48
N VAL A 328 9.99 -7.28 0.96
CA VAL A 328 9.12 -6.19 1.38
C VAL A 328 9.29 -5.04 0.41
N TYR A 329 8.32 -4.89 -0.48
CA TYR A 329 8.21 -3.76 -1.39
C TYR A 329 7.77 -2.51 -0.65
N PHE A 330 8.29 -1.35 -1.07
CA PHE A 330 7.93 -0.08 -0.48
C PHE A 330 7.78 1.03 -1.52
N THR A 331 7.00 2.04 -1.16
CA THR A 331 6.85 3.28 -1.92
C THR A 331 7.21 4.46 -1.04
N ALA A 332 7.74 5.53 -1.64
CA ALA A 332 8.21 6.70 -0.93
C ALA A 332 8.05 7.97 -1.76
N GLY A 333 7.45 9.01 -1.17
CA GLY A 333 7.39 10.37 -1.71
C GLY A 333 8.60 11.18 -1.26
N ILE A 334 9.71 11.05 -1.99
CA ILE A 334 10.98 11.67 -1.62
C ILE A 334 11.00 13.16 -1.96
N ALA A 335 11.87 13.92 -1.29
CA ALA A 335 12.08 15.34 -1.55
C ALA A 335 10.80 16.18 -1.37
N ASP A 336 10.16 16.04 -0.21
CA ASP A 336 8.89 16.72 0.11
C ASP A 336 7.78 16.36 -0.90
N GLU A 337 7.74 15.08 -1.28
CA GLU A 337 6.74 14.49 -2.19
C GLU A 337 6.77 15.01 -3.65
N ASP A 338 7.71 15.90 -3.99
CA ASP A 338 7.90 16.37 -5.37
C ASP A 338 8.40 15.26 -6.32
N HIS A 339 8.94 14.17 -5.77
CA HIS A 339 9.51 13.05 -6.48
C HIS A 339 9.15 11.72 -5.83
N GLY A 340 9.53 10.61 -6.45
CA GLY A 340 9.15 9.29 -5.94
C GLY A 340 10.19 8.20 -6.05
N MET A 341 9.96 7.16 -5.25
CA MET A 341 10.72 5.92 -5.25
C MET A 341 9.81 4.73 -4.99
N PHE A 342 9.95 3.69 -5.81
CA PHE A 342 9.46 2.34 -5.56
C PHE A 342 10.66 1.42 -5.43
N GLY A 343 10.70 0.60 -4.40
CA GLY A 343 11.83 -0.27 -4.11
C GLY A 343 11.44 -1.55 -3.40
N ALA A 344 12.43 -2.41 -3.18
CA ALA A 344 12.29 -3.67 -2.47
C ALA A 344 13.34 -3.81 -1.37
N ILE A 345 12.95 -4.43 -0.27
CA ILE A 345 13.81 -4.82 0.84
C ILE A 345 13.84 -6.34 0.88
N PHE A 346 15.01 -6.93 1.01
CA PHE A 346 15.18 -8.37 1.07
C PHE A 346 16.24 -8.77 2.09
N CYS A 347 16.21 -10.03 2.49
CA CYS A 347 17.21 -10.57 3.39
C CYS A 347 18.53 -10.86 2.67
N ASN A 348 19.65 -10.52 3.31
CA ASN A 348 21.01 -10.84 2.84
C ASN A 348 21.52 -12.15 3.45
#